data_AF-A0A261A5L0-F1
#
_entry.id   AF-A0A261A5L0-F1
#
_cell.length_a   1.000
_cell.length_b   1.000
_cell.length_c   1.000
_cell.angle_alpha   90.00
_cell.angle_beta   90.00
_cell.angle_gamma   90.00
#
_symmetry.space_group_name_H-M   'P 1'
#
loop_
_entity.id
_entity.type
_entity.pdbx_description
1 polymer ?
#
loop_
_entity_poly.entity_id
_entity_poly.type
_entity_poly.pdbx_seq_one_letter_code
_entity_poly.pdbx_strand_id
1 'polypeptide(L)'
;MGFFEKRHNAVEQSPSPILELVSTSFIGLFKIRIYEPLNLVSTNRLLEHKWEKFSLCGGKVKEAELQCLMNLATLDACFEVIRCEMPQKFRHEKAFSFKSIIYDDAHWIQIEDLFNLQNADVVKIGDNNDFTNSEYNMLIEHWISHEEDMFKKLEIGRKRTGALHVDWVLEDVVFLEVDGGIGMGEDEETMYCFLAKNTTNRTQTVACVYWKNNTFHMQTFTPQEFGREEEYSILKYLNEQENLNLISELKQIKQHQAEFMTTDTEELVEIFDKKCQIVQKIDELQENRIPEDSI
;
A
#
# COMPACT_ATOMS: atom_id res chain seq x y z
N MET A 1 -32.19 8.51 57.15
CA MET A 1 -32.27 7.18 56.52
C MET A 1 -32.97 7.32 55.17
N GLY A 2 -32.32 6.83 54.11
CA GLY A 2 -32.88 6.61 52.76
C GLY A 2 -33.10 7.85 51.90
N PHE A 3 -32.82 7.87 50.59
CA PHE A 3 -32.10 6.97 49.69
C PHE A 3 -31.74 7.87 48.49
N PHE A 4 -30.46 7.98 48.13
CA PHE A 4 -30.04 8.57 46.86
C PHE A 4 -30.17 7.47 45.79
N GLU A 5 -31.21 7.55 44.94
CA GLU A 5 -31.24 6.78 43.70
C GLU A 5 -30.25 7.38 42.70
N LYS A 6 -29.11 6.71 42.54
CA LYS A 6 -28.25 6.88 41.38
C LYS A 6 -29.02 6.42 40.14
N ARG A 7 -29.39 7.35 39.26
CA ARG A 7 -29.75 7.01 37.87
C ARG A 7 -28.48 6.50 37.18
N HIS A 8 -28.40 5.18 37.00
CA HIS A 8 -27.50 4.58 36.03
C HIS A 8 -28.01 4.94 34.63
N ASN A 9 -27.40 5.93 33.98
CA ASN A 9 -27.43 6.04 32.53
C ASN A 9 -26.51 4.96 31.97
N ALA A 10 -26.99 3.71 31.94
CA ALA A 10 -26.46 2.72 31.03
C ALA A 10 -26.98 3.12 29.64
N VAL A 11 -26.12 3.75 28.84
CA VAL A 11 -26.30 3.75 27.40
C VAL A 11 -26.16 2.28 27.01
N GLU A 12 -27.28 1.58 26.83
CA GLU A 12 -27.27 0.27 26.17
C GLU A 12 -26.64 0.48 24.79
N GLN A 13 -25.39 0.07 24.65
CA GLN A 13 -24.76 -0.04 23.34
C GLN A 13 -25.61 -1.03 22.56
N SER A 14 -26.30 -0.54 21.53
CA SER A 14 -26.97 -1.41 20.57
C SER A 14 -25.96 -2.43 20.05
N PRO A 15 -26.36 -3.70 19.85
CA PRO A 15 -25.45 -4.72 19.34
C PRO A 15 -24.84 -4.23 18.02
N SER A 16 -23.51 -4.34 17.87
CA SER A 16 -22.88 -3.98 16.61
C SER A 16 -23.27 -5.03 15.55
N PRO A 17 -23.71 -4.61 14.34
CA PRO A 17 -24.05 -5.55 13.29
C PRO A 17 -22.80 -6.31 12.85
N ILE A 18 -22.93 -7.63 12.65
CA ILE A 18 -21.84 -8.50 12.20
C ILE A 18 -21.50 -8.21 10.74
N LEU A 19 -22.50 -7.94 9.90
CA LEU A 19 -22.34 -7.58 8.49
C LEU A 19 -23.22 -6.38 8.12
N GLU A 20 -22.64 -5.46 7.38
CA GLU A 20 -23.29 -4.30 6.75
C GLU A 20 -23.05 -4.31 5.23
N LEU A 21 -24.13 -4.22 4.45
CA LEU A 21 -24.09 -4.18 2.97
C LEU A 21 -24.70 -2.88 2.46
N VAL A 22 -24.05 -2.21 1.50
CA VAL A 22 -24.52 -0.95 0.90
C VAL A 22 -24.56 -1.01 -0.63
N SER A 23 -25.66 -0.54 -1.23
CA SER A 23 -25.84 -0.44 -2.68
C SER A 23 -26.66 0.80 -3.08
N THR A 24 -26.28 1.44 -4.19
CA THR A 24 -27.03 2.54 -4.83
C THR A 24 -27.82 2.11 -6.06
N SER A 25 -27.87 0.81 -6.38
CA SER A 25 -28.54 0.29 -7.60
C SER A 25 -30.07 0.37 -7.56
N PHE A 26 -30.64 0.68 -6.40
CA PHE A 26 -32.06 0.98 -6.23
C PHE A 26 -32.23 2.50 -6.07
N ILE A 27 -33.44 3.02 -6.25
CA ILE A 27 -33.73 4.46 -6.06
C ILE A 27 -33.52 4.81 -4.56
N GLY A 28 -32.28 5.02 -4.14
CA GLY A 28 -31.87 5.26 -2.75
C GLY A 28 -30.66 4.43 -2.29
N LEU A 29 -30.05 4.84 -1.18
CA LEU A 29 -28.96 4.10 -0.52
C LEU A 29 -29.55 3.06 0.43
N PHE A 30 -29.37 1.78 0.13
CA PHE A 30 -29.87 0.69 0.97
C PHE A 30 -28.76 0.18 1.88
N LYS A 31 -29.08 0.01 3.16
CA LYS A 31 -28.15 -0.47 4.19
C LYS A 31 -28.76 -1.67 4.90
N ILE A 32 -28.22 -2.85 4.66
CA ILE A 32 -28.65 -4.09 5.32
C ILE A 32 -27.68 -4.37 6.47
N ARG A 33 -28.22 -4.60 7.68
CA ARG A 33 -27.45 -4.98 8.86
C ARG A 33 -27.89 -6.35 9.35
N ILE A 34 -26.94 -7.29 9.46
CA ILE A 34 -27.17 -8.65 9.94
C ILE A 34 -26.53 -8.79 11.32
N TYR A 35 -27.32 -9.24 12.31
CA TYR A 35 -26.90 -9.34 13.72
C TYR A 35 -26.71 -10.79 14.21
N GLU A 36 -27.07 -11.77 13.40
CA GLU A 36 -26.90 -13.20 13.71
C GLU A 36 -25.77 -13.81 12.87
N PRO A 37 -25.16 -14.95 13.29
CA PRO A 37 -24.19 -15.66 12.47
C PRO A 37 -24.79 -15.95 11.08
N LEU A 38 -24.04 -15.66 10.03
CA LEU A 38 -24.49 -15.81 8.64
C LEU A 38 -24.91 -17.26 8.38
N ASN A 39 -26.22 -17.52 8.31
CA ASN A 39 -26.74 -18.80 7.83
C ASN A 39 -26.70 -18.79 6.30
N LEU A 40 -25.87 -19.67 5.71
CA LEU A 40 -25.57 -19.78 4.28
C LEU A 40 -26.79 -19.73 3.35
N VAL A 41 -27.95 -20.21 3.81
CA VAL A 41 -29.16 -20.35 2.98
C VAL A 41 -29.90 -19.02 2.80
N SER A 42 -29.96 -18.18 3.84
CA SER A 42 -30.66 -16.89 3.79
C SER A 42 -29.83 -15.80 3.10
N THR A 43 -28.51 -15.96 3.12
CA THR A 43 -27.55 -15.02 2.56
C THR A 43 -27.47 -15.07 1.03
N ASN A 44 -27.64 -16.25 0.42
CA ASN A 44 -27.49 -16.40 -1.04
C ASN A 44 -28.41 -15.49 -1.86
N ARG A 45 -29.68 -15.29 -1.45
CA ARG A 45 -30.61 -14.40 -2.17
C ARG A 45 -30.29 -12.92 -2.05
N LEU A 46 -29.68 -12.50 -0.94
CA LEU A 46 -29.23 -11.11 -0.74
C LEU A 46 -27.91 -10.83 -1.47
N LEU A 47 -27.14 -11.87 -1.75
CA LEU A 47 -25.80 -11.78 -2.32
C LEU A 47 -25.78 -11.93 -3.86
N GLU A 48 -26.93 -12.13 -4.50
CA GLU A 48 -27.09 -12.05 -5.96
C GLU A 48 -27.04 -10.61 -6.51
N HIS A 49 -27.00 -9.60 -5.64
CA HIS A 49 -26.93 -8.19 -6.02
C HIS A 49 -25.49 -7.67 -6.04
N LYS A 50 -25.21 -6.72 -6.95
CA LYS A 50 -23.93 -5.99 -6.95
C LYS A 50 -23.95 -4.98 -5.81
N TRP A 51 -23.15 -5.26 -4.79
CA TRP A 51 -22.95 -4.38 -3.63
C TRP A 51 -21.72 -3.52 -3.83
N GLU A 52 -21.80 -2.26 -3.42
CA GLU A 52 -20.68 -1.31 -3.49
C GLU A 52 -19.82 -1.37 -2.24
N LYS A 53 -20.36 -1.86 -1.12
CA LYS A 53 -19.63 -1.98 0.13
C LYS A 53 -20.07 -3.22 0.91
N PHE A 54 -19.06 -3.95 1.40
CA PHE A 54 -19.15 -5.05 2.34
C PHE A 54 -18.39 -4.62 3.59
N SER A 55 -19.05 -4.60 4.75
CA SER A 55 -18.42 -4.21 6.01
C SER A 55 -18.78 -5.21 7.11
N LEU A 56 -17.79 -5.97 7.56
CA LEU A 56 -17.90 -6.85 8.72
C LEU A 56 -17.50 -6.07 9.97
N CYS A 57 -18.31 -6.14 11.02
CA CYS A 57 -18.02 -5.38 12.24
C CYS A 57 -18.24 -6.18 13.53
N GLY A 58 -17.20 -6.23 14.37
CA GLY A 58 -17.29 -6.88 15.67
C GLY A 58 -17.20 -8.41 15.63
N GLY A 59 -16.79 -8.99 16.74
CA GLY A 59 -16.84 -10.44 16.95
C GLY A 59 -15.75 -11.24 16.23
N LYS A 60 -15.90 -12.56 16.27
CA LYS A 60 -14.99 -13.50 15.61
C LYS A 60 -15.56 -13.91 14.26
N VAL A 61 -14.83 -13.66 13.18
CA VAL A 61 -15.26 -14.01 11.83
C VAL A 61 -14.73 -15.40 11.48
N LYS A 62 -15.59 -16.29 11.00
CA LYS A 62 -15.14 -17.60 10.53
C LYS A 62 -14.55 -17.47 9.14
N GLU A 63 -13.49 -18.22 8.89
CA GLU A 63 -12.83 -18.28 7.59
C GLU A 63 -13.80 -18.57 6.44
N ALA A 64 -14.68 -19.57 6.58
CA ALA A 64 -15.65 -19.91 5.53
C ALA A 64 -16.64 -18.77 5.22
N GLU A 65 -17.02 -17.97 6.22
CA GLU A 65 -17.92 -16.82 6.05
C GLU A 65 -17.19 -15.71 5.28
N LEU A 66 -15.92 -15.46 5.63
CA LEU A 66 -15.09 -14.46 4.96
C LEU A 66 -14.76 -14.83 3.51
N GLN A 67 -14.40 -16.10 3.25
CA GLN A 67 -14.19 -16.61 1.90
C GLN A 67 -15.45 -16.46 1.05
N CYS A 68 -16.63 -16.77 1.60
CA CYS A 68 -17.89 -16.62 0.90
C CYS A 68 -18.14 -15.15 0.50
N LEU A 69 -17.97 -14.22 1.43
CA LEU A 69 -18.17 -12.79 1.19
C LEU A 69 -17.19 -12.23 0.15
N MET A 70 -15.91 -12.57 0.23
CA MET A 70 -14.91 -12.11 -0.74
C MET A 70 -15.16 -12.68 -2.14
N ASN A 71 -15.62 -13.93 -2.25
CA ASN A 71 -15.97 -14.52 -3.53
C ASN A 71 -17.14 -13.80 -4.22
N LEU A 72 -18.09 -13.32 -3.43
CA LEU A 72 -19.30 -12.63 -3.90
C LEU A 72 -19.06 -11.15 -4.18
N ALA A 73 -18.13 -10.52 -3.46
CA ALA A 73 -17.78 -9.13 -3.67
C ALA A 73 -17.19 -8.91 -5.07
N THR A 74 -17.65 -7.84 -5.73
CA THR A 74 -17.02 -7.34 -6.96
C THR A 74 -15.78 -6.53 -6.62
N LEU A 75 -14.77 -6.57 -7.48
CA LEU A 75 -13.51 -5.87 -7.25
C LEU A 75 -13.67 -4.34 -7.13
N ASP A 76 -14.71 -3.77 -7.74
CA ASP A 76 -15.04 -2.34 -7.58
C ASP A 76 -15.54 -1.94 -6.17
N ALA A 77 -15.81 -2.90 -5.29
CA ALA A 77 -16.42 -2.65 -3.99
C ALA A 77 -15.41 -2.17 -2.94
N CYS A 78 -15.95 -1.56 -1.88
CA CYS A 78 -15.26 -1.36 -0.63
C CYS A 78 -15.43 -2.60 0.27
N PHE A 79 -14.33 -3.21 0.69
CA PHE A 79 -14.32 -4.36 1.58
C PHE A 79 -13.67 -3.97 2.91
N GLU A 80 -14.44 -4.06 3.99
CA GLU A 80 -14.02 -3.63 5.32
C GLU A 80 -14.25 -4.75 6.34
N VAL A 81 -13.25 -4.99 7.20
CA VAL A 81 -13.34 -5.86 8.37
C VAL A 81 -12.82 -5.08 9.57
N ILE A 82 -13.73 -4.67 10.44
CA ILE A 82 -13.47 -3.66 11.48
C ILE A 82 -13.83 -4.23 12.85
N ARG A 83 -12.93 -4.12 13.84
CA ARG A 83 -13.15 -4.68 15.19
C ARG A 83 -13.49 -6.18 15.20
N CYS A 84 -13.01 -6.93 14.21
CA CYS A 84 -13.20 -8.38 14.12
C CYS A 84 -11.88 -9.10 14.43
N GLU A 85 -11.97 -10.27 15.07
CA GLU A 85 -10.84 -11.20 15.18
C GLU A 85 -10.72 -12.00 13.88
N MET A 86 -9.61 -11.79 13.15
CA MET A 86 -9.34 -12.47 11.90
C MET A 86 -8.88 -13.92 12.11
N PRO A 87 -9.16 -14.86 11.19
CA PRO A 87 -8.60 -16.20 11.26
C PRO A 87 -7.07 -16.16 11.14
N GLN A 88 -6.37 -16.89 12.02
CA GLN A 88 -4.90 -16.81 12.18
C GLN A 88 -4.08 -17.03 10.89
N LYS A 89 -4.59 -17.83 9.95
CA LYS A 89 -3.91 -18.15 8.68
C LYS A 89 -4.81 -17.87 7.48
N PHE A 90 -5.59 -16.80 7.56
CA PHE A 90 -6.50 -16.45 6.48
C PHE A 90 -5.71 -16.12 5.19
N ARG A 91 -6.14 -16.68 4.07
CA ARG A 91 -5.63 -16.34 2.74
C ARG A 91 -6.79 -16.37 1.75
N HIS A 92 -6.81 -15.40 0.85
CA HIS A 92 -7.81 -15.32 -0.21
C HIS A 92 -7.24 -14.53 -1.38
N GLU A 93 -7.45 -15.02 -2.61
CA GLU A 93 -6.90 -14.41 -3.83
C GLU A 93 -7.36 -12.95 -4.03
N LYS A 94 -8.61 -12.65 -3.66
CA LYS A 94 -9.19 -11.30 -3.77
C LYS A 94 -8.88 -10.36 -2.60
N ALA A 95 -8.18 -10.81 -1.56
CA ALA A 95 -8.04 -10.04 -0.31
C ALA A 95 -7.47 -8.63 -0.53
N PHE A 96 -6.65 -8.45 -1.56
CA PHE A 96 -6.00 -7.18 -1.92
C PHE A 96 -6.36 -6.73 -3.35
N SER A 97 -7.49 -7.20 -3.89
CA SER A 97 -7.94 -6.89 -5.25
C SER A 97 -9.15 -5.94 -5.29
N PHE A 98 -9.60 -5.48 -4.12
CA PHE A 98 -10.75 -4.57 -4.02
C PHE A 98 -10.32 -3.11 -4.17
N LYS A 99 -11.23 -2.28 -4.69
CA LYS A 99 -11.02 -0.85 -4.89
C LYS A 99 -10.80 -0.10 -3.58
N SER A 100 -11.41 -0.53 -2.49
CA SER A 100 -11.14 0.00 -1.16
C SER A 100 -11.05 -1.14 -0.16
N ILE A 101 -9.97 -1.19 0.62
CA ILE A 101 -9.62 -2.31 1.51
C ILE A 101 -9.38 -1.76 2.90
N ILE A 102 -10.09 -2.27 3.91
CA ILE A 102 -9.89 -1.89 5.31
C ILE A 102 -9.84 -3.16 6.16
N TYR A 103 -8.69 -3.42 6.78
CA TYR A 103 -8.50 -4.51 7.73
C TYR A 103 -7.96 -3.94 9.04
N ASP A 104 -8.79 -3.94 10.08
CA ASP A 104 -8.42 -3.43 11.40
C ASP A 104 -7.49 -4.41 12.15
N ASP A 105 -7.72 -5.71 11.96
CA ASP A 105 -6.86 -6.77 12.47
C ASP A 105 -5.93 -7.30 11.36
N ALA A 106 -4.66 -6.91 11.45
CA ALA A 106 -3.66 -7.12 10.40
C ALA A 106 -2.70 -8.30 10.65
N HIS A 107 -2.90 -9.12 11.69
CA HIS A 107 -1.87 -10.08 12.14
C HIS A 107 -1.60 -11.21 11.14
N TRP A 108 -2.53 -11.42 10.21
CA TRP A 108 -2.45 -12.43 9.18
C TRP A 108 -1.79 -11.89 7.90
N ILE A 109 -1.61 -10.57 7.78
CA ILE A 109 -1.11 -9.91 6.57
C ILE A 109 0.41 -9.90 6.59
N GLN A 110 1.02 -10.29 5.48
CA GLN A 110 2.45 -10.16 5.21
C GLN A 110 2.70 -8.96 4.30
N ILE A 111 3.90 -8.38 4.33
CA ILE A 111 4.17 -7.19 3.50
C ILE A 111 4.02 -7.51 2.01
N GLU A 112 4.37 -8.74 1.60
CA GLU A 112 4.28 -9.21 0.22
C GLU A 112 2.84 -9.30 -0.28
N ASP A 113 1.86 -9.43 0.63
CA ASP A 113 0.45 -9.38 0.24
C ASP A 113 0.11 -8.01 -0.39
N LEU A 114 0.77 -6.93 0.07
CA LEU A 114 0.58 -5.57 -0.46
C LEU A 114 1.21 -5.37 -1.84
N PHE A 115 2.12 -6.24 -2.26
CA PHE A 115 2.75 -6.17 -3.59
C PHE A 115 1.76 -6.52 -4.72
N ASN A 116 0.66 -7.18 -4.38
CA ASN A 116 -0.41 -7.57 -5.30
C ASN A 116 -1.51 -6.50 -5.44
N LEU A 117 -1.37 -5.36 -4.78
CA LEU A 117 -2.31 -4.25 -4.93
C LEU A 117 -2.28 -3.74 -6.37
N GLN A 118 -3.46 -3.66 -6.98
CA GLN A 118 -3.63 -3.16 -8.34
C GLN A 118 -4.77 -2.15 -8.37
N ASN A 119 -4.43 -0.90 -8.67
CA ASN A 119 -5.34 0.24 -8.84
C ASN A 119 -6.35 0.43 -7.69
N ALA A 120 -5.92 0.20 -6.44
CA ALA A 120 -6.77 0.45 -5.28
C ALA A 120 -6.89 1.96 -4.98
N ASP A 121 -8.08 2.46 -4.64
CA ASP A 121 -8.23 3.85 -4.20
C ASP A 121 -7.72 4.04 -2.77
N VAL A 122 -8.08 3.13 -1.86
CA VAL A 122 -7.75 3.25 -0.44
C VAL A 122 -7.44 1.88 0.16
N VAL A 123 -6.32 1.79 0.86
CA VAL A 123 -5.90 0.62 1.63
C VAL A 123 -5.58 1.07 3.05
N LYS A 124 -6.27 0.48 4.04
CA LYS A 124 -6.03 0.75 5.46
C LYS A 124 -5.81 -0.54 6.21
N ILE A 125 -4.61 -0.67 6.76
CA ILE A 125 -4.17 -1.81 7.54
C ILE A 125 -4.00 -1.35 8.99
N GLY A 126 -4.61 -2.07 9.92
CA GLY A 126 -4.55 -1.74 11.34
C GLY A 126 -3.20 -2.06 11.98
N ASP A 127 -3.06 -1.68 13.24
CA ASP A 127 -1.79 -1.71 13.97
C ASP A 127 -1.38 -3.11 14.45
N ASN A 128 -2.25 -4.10 14.33
CA ASN A 128 -1.94 -5.48 14.68
C ASN A 128 -1.10 -6.19 13.60
N ASN A 129 0.00 -5.57 13.16
CA ASN A 129 1.00 -6.15 12.27
C ASN A 129 2.37 -6.12 12.96
N ASP A 130 3.32 -6.90 12.42
CA ASP A 130 4.69 -6.99 12.92
C ASP A 130 5.71 -6.50 11.86
N PHE A 131 5.32 -5.56 10.99
CA PHE A 131 6.19 -5.07 9.92
C PHE A 131 7.41 -4.31 10.46
N THR A 132 8.55 -4.60 9.86
CA THR A 132 9.87 -4.04 10.15
C THR A 132 10.20 -2.86 9.25
N ASN A 133 11.22 -2.05 9.62
CA ASN A 133 11.70 -0.94 8.77
C ASN A 133 12.11 -1.43 7.36
N SER A 134 12.75 -2.60 7.27
CA SER A 134 13.17 -3.22 6.01
C SER A 134 11.98 -3.62 5.14
N GLU A 135 10.89 -4.13 5.74
CA GLU A 135 9.69 -4.44 4.97
C GLU A 135 8.99 -3.18 4.42
N TYR A 136 8.99 -2.06 5.17
CA TYR A 136 8.52 -0.79 4.62
C TYR A 136 9.39 -0.31 3.46
N ASN A 137 10.72 -0.47 3.56
CA ASN A 137 11.65 -0.18 2.48
C ASN A 137 11.34 -1.03 1.24
N MET A 138 11.21 -2.36 1.39
CA MET A 138 10.83 -3.27 0.31
C MET A 138 9.52 -2.86 -0.38
N LEU A 139 8.53 -2.40 0.39
CA LEU A 139 7.27 -1.90 -0.18
C LEU A 139 7.46 -0.63 -1.02
N ILE A 140 8.30 0.30 -0.54
CA ILE A 140 8.62 1.54 -1.27
C ILE A 140 9.38 1.21 -2.56
N GLU A 141 10.43 0.39 -2.47
CA GLU A 141 11.19 -0.08 -3.62
C GLU A 141 10.30 -0.75 -4.64
N HIS A 142 9.45 -1.68 -4.19
CA HIS A 142 8.51 -2.39 -5.05
C HIS A 142 7.57 -1.42 -5.76
N TRP A 143 7.01 -0.42 -5.05
CA TRP A 143 6.17 0.62 -5.65
C TRP A 143 6.93 1.46 -6.69
N ILE A 144 8.19 1.81 -6.43
CA ILE A 144 9.04 2.60 -7.33
C ILE A 144 9.28 1.84 -8.63
N SER A 145 9.58 0.54 -8.55
CA SER A 145 9.83 -0.31 -9.72
C SER A 145 8.56 -0.87 -10.38
N HIS A 146 7.40 -0.77 -9.73
CA HIS A 146 6.17 -1.39 -10.24
C HIS A 146 5.72 -0.77 -11.56
N GLU A 147 5.30 -1.62 -12.49
CA GLU A 147 4.89 -1.21 -13.83
C GLU A 147 3.54 -0.47 -13.84
N GLU A 148 2.62 -0.86 -12.96
CA GLU A 148 1.26 -0.34 -12.91
C GLU A 148 0.96 0.44 -11.63
N ASP A 149 -0.15 1.19 -11.63
CA ASP A 149 -0.64 1.87 -10.43
C ASP A 149 -1.09 0.85 -9.38
N MET A 150 -0.43 0.82 -8.22
CA MET A 150 -0.79 -0.11 -7.13
C MET A 150 -1.97 0.40 -6.29
N PHE A 151 -1.87 1.63 -5.78
CA PHE A 151 -2.89 2.26 -4.94
C PHE A 151 -2.75 3.78 -4.94
N LYS A 152 -3.81 4.52 -4.59
CA LYS A 152 -3.76 5.98 -4.37
C LYS A 152 -3.43 6.37 -2.94
N LYS A 153 -3.94 5.59 -1.97
CA LYS A 153 -3.72 5.84 -0.55
C LYS A 153 -3.50 4.54 0.20
N LEU A 154 -2.40 4.47 0.92
CA LEU A 154 -2.07 3.40 1.86
C LEU A 154 -1.85 3.99 3.26
N GLU A 155 -2.51 3.41 4.25
CA GLU A 155 -2.33 3.69 5.67
C GLU A 155 -2.02 2.38 6.38
N ILE A 156 -0.90 2.32 7.10
CA ILE A 156 -0.54 1.17 7.91
C ILE A 156 -0.33 1.65 9.34
N GLY A 157 -1.27 1.28 10.22
CA GLY A 157 -1.17 1.53 11.65
C GLY A 157 0.01 0.76 12.24
N ARG A 158 0.59 1.28 13.32
CA ARG A 158 1.72 0.64 14.00
C ARG A 158 1.53 0.60 15.50
N LYS A 159 1.87 -0.54 16.09
CA LYS A 159 2.09 -0.62 17.54
C LYS A 159 3.20 0.35 17.91
N ARG A 160 3.02 1.06 19.02
CA ARG A 160 3.94 2.11 19.53
C ARG A 160 5.36 1.62 19.89
N THR A 161 5.71 0.36 19.61
CA THR A 161 6.88 -0.32 20.18
C THR A 161 8.12 -0.34 19.27
N GLY A 162 8.12 0.35 18.13
CA GLY A 162 9.33 0.53 17.31
C GLY A 162 9.34 1.87 16.59
N ALA A 163 10.39 2.68 16.79
CA ALA A 163 10.59 3.90 16.03
C ALA A 163 10.76 3.54 14.54
N LEU A 164 10.06 4.29 13.67
CA LEU A 164 10.31 4.26 12.24
C LEU A 164 11.53 5.13 12.03
N HIS A 165 12.63 4.55 11.56
CA HIS A 165 13.85 5.29 11.31
C HIS A 165 13.89 5.64 9.84
N VAL A 166 13.80 6.92 9.51
CA VAL A 166 13.78 7.38 8.10
C VAL A 166 14.97 6.81 7.34
N ASP A 167 16.16 6.87 7.92
CA ASP A 167 17.39 6.34 7.28
C ASP A 167 17.34 4.83 7.01
N TRP A 168 16.50 4.06 7.71
CA TRP A 168 16.36 2.61 7.49
C TRP A 168 15.22 2.28 6.54
N VAL A 169 14.13 3.06 6.58
CA VAL A 169 13.00 2.87 5.66
C VAL A 169 13.33 3.35 4.26
N LEU A 170 14.18 4.38 4.15
CA LEU A 170 14.57 4.99 2.88
C LEU A 170 16.00 4.63 2.48
N GLU A 171 16.56 3.57 3.08
CA GLU A 171 17.87 3.04 2.71
C GLU A 171 17.89 2.73 1.21
N ASP A 172 18.95 3.16 0.53
CA ASP A 172 19.20 2.97 -0.91
C ASP A 172 18.11 3.48 -1.87
N VAL A 173 17.18 4.32 -1.40
CA VAL A 173 16.13 4.93 -2.22
C VAL A 173 16.47 6.39 -2.52
N VAL A 174 16.33 6.80 -3.79
CA VAL A 174 16.41 8.22 -4.17
C VAL A 174 15.08 8.90 -3.84
N PHE A 175 15.14 9.92 -2.99
CA PHE A 175 13.97 10.69 -2.56
C PHE A 175 14.25 12.19 -2.51
N LEU A 176 13.17 12.97 -2.52
CA LEU A 176 13.17 14.39 -2.22
C LEU A 176 12.48 14.62 -0.87
N GLU A 177 13.19 15.21 0.07
CA GLU A 177 12.61 15.69 1.32
C GLU A 177 11.90 17.02 1.08
N VAL A 178 10.63 17.11 1.48
CA VAL A 178 9.79 18.30 1.28
C VAL A 178 9.13 18.67 2.61
N ASP A 179 9.38 19.91 3.04
CA ASP A 179 8.72 20.48 4.20
C ASP A 179 7.35 21.08 3.83
N GLY A 180 6.36 20.84 4.69
CA GLY A 180 4.98 21.32 4.52
C GLY A 180 4.13 20.38 3.67
N GLY A 181 3.06 19.82 4.26
CA GLY A 181 2.16 18.83 3.66
C GLY A 181 1.48 19.24 2.34
N ILE A 182 1.13 18.27 1.49
CA ILE A 182 0.16 18.48 0.39
C ILE A 182 -1.23 18.45 1.01
N GLY A 183 -1.90 19.61 1.09
CA GLY A 183 -3.29 19.67 1.56
C GLY A 183 -3.50 19.30 3.03
N MET A 184 -2.45 19.29 3.85
CA MET A 184 -2.52 19.07 5.30
C MET A 184 -2.37 20.41 6.00
N GLY A 185 -3.23 20.70 6.97
CA GLY A 185 -3.22 21.95 7.75
C GLY A 185 -1.94 22.16 8.58
N GLU A 186 -1.98 23.11 9.51
CA GLU A 186 -0.86 23.72 10.29
C GLU A 186 0.09 22.77 11.04
N ASP A 187 -0.07 21.45 10.97
CA ASP A 187 0.92 20.47 11.43
C ASP A 187 1.85 20.12 10.25
N GLU A 188 2.88 20.95 10.03
CA GLU A 188 3.90 20.80 8.99
C GLU A 188 4.74 19.53 9.21
N GLU A 189 4.25 18.38 8.74
CA GLU A 189 5.03 17.14 8.72
C GLU A 189 5.85 17.05 7.42
N THR A 190 7.15 16.78 7.57
CA THR A 190 8.06 16.47 6.47
C THR A 190 7.57 15.24 5.71
N MET A 191 7.56 15.33 4.38
CA MET A 191 7.26 14.21 3.50
C MET A 191 8.49 13.85 2.67
N TYR A 192 8.55 12.58 2.29
CA TYR A 192 9.59 12.02 1.44
C TYR A 192 8.93 11.61 0.13
N CYS A 193 9.33 12.27 -0.95
CA CYS A 193 8.73 12.10 -2.26
C CYS A 193 9.61 11.23 -3.16
N PHE A 194 8.96 10.40 -3.98
CA PHE A 194 9.60 9.48 -4.90
C PHE A 194 8.99 9.62 -6.29
N LEU A 195 9.79 9.30 -7.30
CA LEU A 195 9.31 9.16 -8.67
C LEU A 195 9.33 7.67 -9.03
N ALA A 196 8.24 7.19 -9.62
CA ALA A 196 8.21 5.86 -10.19
C ALA A 196 9.23 5.74 -11.34
N LYS A 197 9.91 4.60 -11.44
CA LYS A 197 10.81 4.31 -12.55
C LYS A 197 10.03 4.14 -13.86
N ASN A 198 8.88 3.47 -13.80
CA ASN A 198 7.96 3.33 -14.92
C ASN A 198 6.95 4.46 -14.93
N THR A 199 6.90 5.22 -16.03
CA THR A 199 5.89 6.28 -16.23
C THR A 199 5.01 6.01 -17.46
N THR A 200 5.16 4.87 -18.11
CA THR A 200 4.49 4.54 -19.38
C THR A 200 3.13 3.87 -19.13
N ASN A 201 3.08 2.93 -18.18
CA ASN A 201 1.90 2.10 -17.92
C ASN A 201 1.11 2.52 -16.66
N ARG A 202 1.49 3.64 -16.05
CA ARG A 202 0.90 4.11 -14.79
C ARG A 202 0.72 5.62 -14.77
N THR A 203 -0.33 6.08 -14.11
CA THR A 203 -0.69 7.50 -14.05
C THR A 203 -0.17 8.16 -12.77
N GLN A 204 -0.11 7.39 -11.68
CA GLN A 204 0.30 7.85 -10.36
C GLN A 204 1.81 7.72 -10.23
N THR A 205 2.55 8.61 -10.88
CA THR A 205 4.01 8.53 -10.99
C THR A 205 4.76 9.12 -9.80
N VAL A 206 4.09 9.86 -8.92
CA VAL A 206 4.70 10.44 -7.72
C VAL A 206 4.14 9.75 -6.47
N ALA A 207 5.00 9.33 -5.55
CA ALA A 207 4.60 8.91 -4.20
C ALA A 207 5.12 9.88 -3.16
N CYS A 208 4.39 10.02 -2.07
CA CYS A 208 4.80 10.75 -0.88
C CYS A 208 4.58 9.87 0.34
N VAL A 209 5.64 9.66 1.13
CA VAL A 209 5.61 8.94 2.40
C VAL A 209 5.75 9.94 3.54
N TYR A 210 4.96 9.74 4.60
CA TYR A 210 5.04 10.51 5.83
C TYR A 210 4.48 9.72 7.01
N TRP A 211 4.70 10.24 8.22
CA TRP A 211 4.35 9.57 9.46
C TRP A 211 3.52 10.47 10.37
N LYS A 212 2.30 10.01 10.64
CA LYS A 212 1.37 10.74 11.50
C LYS A 212 0.69 9.78 12.46
N ASN A 213 0.56 10.16 13.74
CA ASN A 213 -0.26 9.43 14.71
C ASN A 213 0.06 7.92 14.88
N ASN A 214 1.33 7.51 14.74
CA ASN A 214 1.77 6.10 14.68
C ASN A 214 1.29 5.32 13.45
N THR A 215 1.04 6.02 12.35
CA THR A 215 0.63 5.45 11.07
C THR A 215 1.65 5.82 10.01
N PHE A 216 2.09 4.81 9.25
CA PHE A 216 2.80 5.00 8.00
C PHE A 216 1.78 5.37 6.93
N HIS A 217 2.03 6.47 6.23
CA HIS A 217 1.21 6.91 5.12
C HIS A 217 2.02 6.88 3.84
N MET A 218 1.41 6.35 2.77
CA MET A 218 1.92 6.48 1.42
C MET A 218 0.78 6.91 0.51
N GLN A 219 0.93 8.07 -0.12
CA GLN A 219 -0.04 8.61 -1.07
C GLN A 219 0.63 8.72 -2.42
N THR A 220 -0.12 8.43 -3.47
CA THR A 220 0.35 8.57 -4.84
C THR A 220 -0.44 9.64 -5.56
N PHE A 221 0.19 10.24 -6.56
CA PHE A 221 -0.37 11.34 -7.32
C PHE A 221 0.01 11.22 -8.78
N THR A 222 -0.90 11.63 -9.67
CA THR A 222 -0.47 12.12 -10.98
C THR A 222 0.42 13.37 -10.81
N PRO A 223 1.28 13.71 -11.79
CA PRO A 223 2.05 14.95 -11.74
C PRO A 223 1.18 16.20 -11.52
N GLN A 224 -0.04 16.20 -12.07
CA GLN A 224 -1.00 17.28 -11.92
C GLN A 224 -1.59 17.33 -10.51
N GLU A 225 -1.94 16.19 -9.91
CA GLU A 225 -2.47 16.11 -8.54
C GLU A 225 -1.42 16.46 -7.48
N PHE A 226 -0.14 16.20 -7.76
CA PHE A 226 0.97 16.57 -6.89
C PHE A 226 1.09 18.10 -6.73
N GLY A 227 0.79 18.86 -7.79
CA GLY A 227 0.63 20.32 -7.74
C GLY A 227 1.88 21.12 -7.37
N ARG A 228 3.06 20.48 -7.41
CA ARG A 228 4.36 20.99 -6.97
C ARG A 228 5.38 20.87 -8.10
N GLU A 229 5.31 21.81 -9.05
CA GLU A 229 6.07 21.75 -10.32
C GLU A 229 7.59 21.78 -10.10
N GLU A 230 8.06 22.56 -9.13
CA GLU A 230 9.49 22.68 -8.81
C GLU A 230 10.03 21.36 -8.23
N GLU A 231 9.35 20.83 -7.21
CA GLU A 231 9.72 19.56 -6.57
C GLU A 231 9.63 18.38 -7.55
N TYR A 232 8.62 18.37 -8.43
CA TYR A 232 8.50 17.36 -9.47
C TYR A 232 9.66 17.43 -10.48
N SER A 233 10.11 18.63 -10.82
CA SER A 233 11.27 18.82 -11.71
C SER A 233 12.56 18.34 -11.05
N ILE A 234 12.71 18.56 -9.73
CA ILE A 234 13.84 18.04 -8.94
C ILE A 234 13.81 16.51 -8.91
N LEU A 235 12.65 15.89 -8.66
CA LEU A 235 12.48 14.44 -8.65
C LEU A 235 12.90 13.81 -9.98
N LYS A 236 12.50 14.40 -11.12
CA LYS A 236 12.95 13.97 -12.44
C LYS A 236 14.47 14.03 -12.59
N TYR A 237 15.06 15.16 -12.19
CA TYR A 237 16.50 15.34 -12.26
C TYR A 237 17.25 14.31 -11.42
N LEU A 238 16.79 14.04 -10.19
CA LEU A 238 17.39 13.03 -9.30
C LEU A 238 17.38 11.64 -9.93
N ASN A 239 16.24 11.23 -10.50
CA ASN A 239 16.09 9.93 -11.17
C ASN A 239 16.97 9.82 -12.43
N GLU A 240 17.16 10.91 -13.17
CA GLU A 240 18.09 10.95 -14.30
C GLU A 240 19.55 10.83 -13.85
N GLN A 241 19.95 11.50 -12.77
CA GLN A 241 21.30 11.41 -12.22
C GLN A 241 21.62 10.00 -11.71
N GLU A 242 20.68 9.34 -11.05
CA GLU A 242 20.84 7.95 -10.61
C GLU A 242 21.15 7.04 -11.81
N ASN A 243 20.39 7.16 -12.89
CA ASN A 243 20.63 6.40 -14.12
C ASN A 243 22.02 6.68 -14.72
N LEU A 244 22.44 7.95 -14.76
CA LEU A 244 23.77 8.33 -15.24
C LEU A 244 24.89 7.74 -14.37
N ASN A 245 24.71 7.71 -13.05
CA ASN A 245 25.67 7.12 -12.12
C ASN A 245 25.79 5.61 -12.35
N LEU A 246 24.68 4.88 -12.47
CA LEU A 246 24.65 3.45 -12.80
C LEU A 246 25.36 3.15 -14.15
N ILE A 247 25.10 3.97 -15.18
CA ILE A 247 25.79 3.87 -16.48
C ILE A 247 27.31 4.07 -16.30
N SER A 248 27.71 5.02 -15.46
CA SER A 248 29.13 5.32 -15.21
C SER A 248 29.83 4.18 -14.48
N GLU A 249 29.19 3.57 -13.48
CA GLU A 249 29.70 2.41 -12.75
C GLU A 249 29.87 1.20 -13.68
N LEU A 250 28.90 0.93 -14.55
CA LEU A 250 29.03 -0.14 -15.55
C LEU A 250 30.18 0.08 -16.53
N LYS A 251 30.45 1.33 -16.92
CA LYS A 251 31.62 1.65 -17.77
C LYS A 251 32.92 1.37 -17.02
N GLN A 252 33.00 1.75 -15.74
CA GLN A 252 34.17 1.45 -14.90
C GLN A 252 34.37 -0.06 -14.75
N ILE A 253 33.30 -0.83 -14.47
CA ILE A 253 33.38 -2.30 -14.38
C ILE A 253 33.87 -2.91 -15.70
N LYS A 254 33.35 -2.47 -16.85
CA LYS A 254 33.80 -2.96 -18.17
C LYS A 254 35.28 -2.64 -18.43
N GLN A 255 35.76 -1.49 -17.99
CA GLN A 255 37.17 -1.11 -18.10
C GLN A 255 38.05 -1.99 -17.19
N HIS A 256 37.67 -2.18 -15.92
CA HIS A 256 38.38 -3.06 -14.99
C HIS A 256 38.41 -4.52 -15.51
N GLN A 257 37.31 -5.02 -16.08
CA GLN A 257 37.27 -6.34 -16.74
C GLN A 257 38.21 -6.45 -17.95
N ALA A 258 38.37 -5.38 -18.73
CA ALA A 258 39.27 -5.36 -19.88
C ALA A 258 40.76 -5.29 -19.47
N GLU A 259 41.05 -4.69 -18.32
CA GLU A 259 42.39 -4.52 -17.77
C GLU A 259 42.90 -5.80 -17.04
N PHE A 260 42.00 -6.66 -16.54
CA PHE A 260 42.32 -7.94 -15.89
C PHE A 260 41.83 -9.15 -16.68
N MET A 261 42.67 -9.63 -17.61
CA MET A 261 42.54 -10.93 -18.29
C MET A 261 43.37 -12.05 -17.63
N THR A 262 43.84 -11.84 -16.40
CA THR A 262 44.56 -12.87 -15.64
C THR A 262 44.24 -12.77 -14.15
N THR A 263 43.96 -13.92 -13.56
CA THR A 263 43.90 -14.26 -12.12
C THR A 263 42.59 -14.04 -11.34
N ASP A 264 42.29 -15.09 -10.58
CA ASP A 264 41.21 -15.36 -9.60
C ASP A 264 39.75 -15.47 -10.06
N THR A 265 39.19 -16.66 -9.88
CA THR A 265 37.81 -17.00 -10.27
C THR A 265 36.76 -16.37 -9.37
N GLU A 266 37.09 -16.09 -8.10
CA GLU A 266 36.13 -15.51 -7.13
C GLU A 266 35.90 -14.01 -7.40
N GLU A 267 36.96 -13.25 -7.68
CA GLU A 267 36.85 -11.82 -8.00
C GLU A 267 36.09 -11.59 -9.32
N LEU A 268 36.26 -12.48 -10.31
CA LEU A 268 35.48 -12.46 -11.55
C LEU A 268 33.99 -12.73 -11.33
N VAL A 269 33.63 -13.58 -10.37
CA VAL A 269 32.23 -13.87 -10.01
C VAL A 269 31.59 -12.64 -9.37
N GLU A 270 32.24 -12.00 -8.40
CA GLU A 270 31.71 -10.77 -7.78
C GLU A 270 31.51 -9.63 -8.78
N ILE A 271 32.46 -9.46 -9.71
CA ILE A 271 32.34 -8.45 -10.77
C ILE A 271 31.18 -8.79 -11.72
N PHE A 272 30.98 -10.08 -12.04
CA PHE A 272 29.88 -10.52 -12.88
C PHE A 272 28.52 -10.30 -12.21
N ASP A 273 28.38 -10.63 -10.93
CA ASP A 273 27.15 -10.42 -10.16
C ASP A 273 26.81 -8.92 -10.06
N LYS A 274 27.79 -8.07 -9.73
CA LYS A 274 27.61 -6.61 -9.72
C LYS A 274 27.20 -6.08 -11.09
N LYS A 275 27.83 -6.56 -12.17
CA LYS A 275 27.47 -6.18 -13.54
C LYS A 275 26.03 -6.59 -13.87
N CYS A 276 25.60 -7.80 -13.51
CA CYS A 276 24.23 -8.26 -13.72
C CYS A 276 23.22 -7.39 -12.98
N GLN A 277 23.48 -7.04 -11.72
CA GLN A 277 22.60 -6.17 -10.93
C GLN A 277 22.46 -4.78 -11.55
N ILE A 278 23.57 -4.14 -11.98
CA ILE A 278 23.50 -2.80 -12.57
C ILE A 278 22.83 -2.85 -13.96
N VAL A 279 23.08 -3.90 -14.76
CA VAL A 279 22.40 -4.07 -16.06
C VAL A 279 20.89 -4.19 -15.86
N GLN A 280 20.43 -5.00 -14.90
CA GLN A 280 19.01 -5.10 -14.56
C GLN A 280 18.42 -3.74 -14.17
N LYS A 281 19.08 -2.99 -13.29
CA LYS A 281 18.65 -1.64 -12.90
C LYS A 281 18.59 -0.67 -14.08
N ILE A 282 19.50 -0.77 -15.06
CA ILE A 282 19.48 0.07 -16.26
C ILE A 282 18.35 -0.33 -17.20
N ASP A 283 18.15 -1.62 -17.46
CA ASP A 283 17.10 -2.11 -18.35
C ASP A 283 15.72 -1.68 -17.82
N GLU A 284 15.49 -1.81 -16.50
CA GLU A 284 14.32 -1.26 -15.80
C GLU A 284 14.15 0.25 -16.02
N LEU A 285 15.23 1.03 -16.08
CA LEU A 285 15.17 2.48 -16.28
C LEU A 285 15.02 2.88 -17.77
N GLN A 286 15.46 2.03 -18.71
CA GLN A 286 15.49 2.31 -20.15
C GLN A 286 14.23 1.89 -20.88
N GLU A 287 13.57 0.80 -20.48
CA GLU A 287 12.25 0.42 -21.01
C GLU A 287 11.18 1.51 -20.75
N ASN A 288 11.46 2.42 -19.82
CA ASN A 288 10.59 3.50 -19.39
C ASN A 288 10.87 4.87 -20.05
N ARG A 289 11.85 4.97 -20.96
CA ARG A 289 12.06 6.19 -21.77
C ARG A 289 11.37 6.07 -23.13
N ILE A 290 10.35 6.89 -23.37
CA ILE A 290 9.79 7.11 -24.71
C ILE A 290 10.89 7.72 -25.60
N PRO A 291 11.05 7.31 -26.88
CA PRO A 291 11.96 7.97 -27.82
C PRO A 291 11.52 9.42 -28.04
N GLU A 292 12.48 10.36 -28.03
CA GLU A 292 12.28 11.82 -28.18
C GLU A 292 11.60 12.25 -29.51
N ASP A 293 11.19 11.34 -30.38
CA ASP A 293 10.60 11.62 -31.70
C ASP A 293 9.06 11.53 -31.73
N SER A 294 8.36 11.72 -30.60
CA SER A 294 6.89 11.67 -30.53
C SER A 294 6.22 12.96 -30.00
N ILE A 295 6.67 14.12 -30.49
CA ILE A 295 5.92 15.40 -30.42
C ILE A 295 5.69 15.91 -31.84
#